data_AF-A0A1I8Q531-F1
#
_entry.id   AF-A0A1I8Q531-F1
#
_cell.length_a   1.000
_cell.length_b   1.000
_cell.length_c   1.000
_cell.angle_alpha   90.00
_cell.angle_beta   90.00
_cell.angle_gamma   90.00
#
_symmetry.space_group_name_H-M   'P 1'
#
loop_
_entity.id
_entity.type
_entity.pdbx_description
1 polymer ?
#
loop_
_entity_poly.entity_id
_entity_poly.type
_entity_poly.pdbx_seq_one_letter_code
_entity_poly.pdbx_strand_id
1 'polypeptide(L)'
;MSSLRSFKNNFYIFLYLWLLLAKKCVTDPYYTTCDFDLEGIEELLQYLPAICGEIFSKRHVDGQLYESYMDESKTFAQFHRKLDDYELRNKSQSQTVYSFEKELRNDIYGKHDMIDCVQYGEGTATGFLNCVKGKHIEMEHLIPAVINK
;
A
#
# COMPACT_ATOMS: atom_id res chain seq x y z
N MET A 1 62.71 -12.32 -3.62
CA MET A 1 61.77 -11.22 -3.99
C MET A 1 60.40 -11.79 -4.38
N SER A 2 59.71 -12.52 -3.49
CA SER A 2 58.46 -13.24 -3.84
C SER A 2 57.26 -12.94 -2.92
N SER A 3 57.46 -12.19 -1.84
CA SER A 3 56.41 -11.94 -0.84
C SER A 3 55.43 -10.80 -1.22
N LEU A 4 55.90 -9.80 -1.99
CA LEU A 4 55.10 -8.62 -2.36
C LEU A 4 54.05 -8.86 -3.46
N ARG A 5 54.15 -9.94 -4.25
CA ARG A 5 53.15 -10.27 -5.30
C ARG A 5 51.91 -10.96 -4.74
N SER A 6 52.08 -11.79 -3.70
CA SER A 6 50.96 -12.51 -3.07
C SER A 6 49.99 -11.57 -2.35
N PHE A 7 50.53 -10.54 -1.68
CA PHE A 7 49.73 -9.56 -0.96
C PHE A 7 48.87 -8.67 -1.87
N LYS A 8 49.41 -8.29 -3.05
CA LYS A 8 48.66 -7.52 -4.05
C LYS A 8 47.50 -8.32 -4.63
N ASN A 9 47.69 -9.59 -4.97
CA ASN A 9 46.61 -10.43 -5.51
C ASN A 9 45.45 -10.62 -4.54
N ASN A 10 45.72 -10.82 -3.25
CA ASN A 10 44.65 -10.94 -2.26
C ASN A 10 43.90 -9.62 -2.05
N PHE A 11 44.60 -8.47 -2.06
CA PHE A 11 43.94 -7.17 -1.94
C PHE A 11 42.97 -6.90 -3.11
N TYR A 12 43.37 -7.23 -4.34
CA TYR A 12 42.48 -7.09 -5.50
C TYR A 12 41.27 -8.02 -5.43
N ILE A 13 41.43 -9.26 -4.94
CA ILE A 13 40.31 -10.19 -4.76
C ILE A 13 39.34 -9.70 -3.68
N PHE A 14 39.84 -9.23 -2.53
CA PHE A 14 38.98 -8.66 -1.49
C PHE A 14 38.28 -7.37 -1.93
N LEU A 15 38.96 -6.51 -2.70
CA LEU A 15 38.35 -5.31 -3.29
C LEU A 15 37.29 -5.68 -4.33
N TYR A 16 37.52 -6.70 -5.16
CA TYR A 16 36.54 -7.21 -6.12
C TYR A 16 35.34 -7.86 -5.42
N LEU A 17 35.55 -8.64 -4.36
CA LEU A 17 34.47 -9.22 -3.56
C LEU A 17 33.67 -8.12 -2.85
N TRP A 18 34.34 -7.10 -2.30
CA TRP A 18 33.67 -5.93 -1.71
C TRP A 18 32.89 -5.13 -2.76
N LEU A 19 33.41 -4.95 -3.97
CA LEU A 19 32.70 -4.30 -5.07
C LEU A 19 31.50 -5.12 -5.55
N LEU A 20 31.61 -6.45 -5.58
CA LEU A 20 30.51 -7.36 -5.93
C LEU A 20 29.45 -7.41 -4.83
N LEU A 21 29.84 -7.39 -3.55
CA LEU A 21 28.93 -7.31 -2.40
C LEU A 21 28.29 -5.92 -2.28
N ALA A 22 29.03 -4.85 -2.53
CA ALA A 22 28.49 -3.47 -2.56
C ALA A 22 27.52 -3.27 -3.74
N LYS A 23 27.76 -3.91 -4.90
CA LYS A 23 26.79 -3.97 -6.00
C LYS A 23 25.51 -4.72 -5.64
N LYS A 24 25.59 -5.72 -4.74
CA LYS A 24 24.38 -6.39 -4.24
C LYS A 24 23.61 -5.55 -3.20
N CYS A 25 24.24 -4.56 -2.57
CA CYS A 25 23.63 -3.78 -1.49
C CYS A 25 23.02 -2.43 -1.90
N VAL A 26 23.13 -1.96 -3.16
CA VAL A 26 22.73 -0.58 -3.51
C VAL A 26 21.95 -0.44 -4.83
N THR A 27 21.35 -1.50 -5.36
CA THR A 27 20.45 -1.33 -6.53
C THR A 27 19.28 -2.29 -6.49
N ASP A 28 18.28 -1.98 -5.66
CA ASP A 28 16.90 -2.15 -6.10
C ASP A 28 16.39 -0.77 -6.54
N PRO A 29 16.36 -0.46 -7.84
CA PRO A 29 15.94 0.85 -8.36
C PRO A 29 14.44 1.10 -8.25
N TYR A 30 13.67 0.16 -7.69
CA TYR A 30 12.22 0.24 -7.59
C TYR A 30 11.79 0.25 -6.13
N TYR A 31 11.94 1.39 -5.48
CA TYR A 31 10.97 1.75 -4.43
C TYR A 31 9.60 1.85 -5.12
N THR A 32 8.95 0.70 -5.25
CA THR A 32 7.62 0.61 -5.82
C THR A 32 6.66 0.93 -4.69
N THR A 33 6.25 2.18 -4.62
CA THR A 33 5.20 2.60 -3.70
C THR A 33 3.85 2.33 -4.36
N CYS A 34 3.04 1.45 -3.79
CA CYS A 34 1.59 1.56 -3.96
C CYS A 34 1.07 2.55 -2.94
N ASP A 35 0.13 3.38 -3.34
CA ASP A 35 -0.57 4.29 -2.44
C ASP A 35 -1.84 3.61 -1.96
N PHE A 36 -1.69 2.67 -1.01
CA PHE A 36 -2.83 2.10 -0.30
C PHE A 36 -2.94 2.81 1.05
N ASP A 37 -4.08 3.45 1.29
CA ASP A 37 -4.41 3.97 2.62
C ASP A 37 -5.05 2.84 3.43
N LEU A 38 -4.26 2.25 4.31
CA LEU A 38 -4.62 1.05 5.07
C LEU A 38 -4.44 1.31 6.57
N GLU A 39 -5.46 0.99 7.35
CA GLU A 39 -5.32 0.88 8.80
C GLU A 39 -4.56 -0.40 9.18
N GLY A 40 -3.77 -0.34 10.27
CA GLY A 40 -2.95 -1.48 10.70
C GLY A 40 -1.71 -1.74 9.84
N ILE A 41 -1.17 -0.68 9.21
CA ILE A 41 -0.07 -0.78 8.24
C ILE A 41 1.14 -1.57 8.74
N GLU A 42 1.46 -1.49 10.04
CA GLU A 42 2.65 -2.11 10.65
C GLU A 42 2.76 -3.62 10.35
N GLU A 43 1.64 -4.33 10.39
CA GLU A 43 1.60 -5.78 10.13
C GLU A 43 1.58 -6.09 8.62
N LEU A 44 1.07 -5.16 7.82
CA LEU A 44 1.00 -5.25 6.35
C LEU A 44 2.34 -4.94 5.68
N LEU A 45 3.21 -4.16 6.32
CA LEU A 45 4.50 -3.73 5.77
C LEU A 45 5.38 -4.89 5.27
N GLN A 46 5.26 -6.09 5.86
CA GLN A 46 6.03 -7.26 5.41
C GLN A 46 5.54 -7.83 4.06
N TYR A 47 4.29 -7.56 3.66
CA TYR A 47 3.67 -8.10 2.45
C TYR A 47 3.59 -7.08 1.32
N LEU A 48 3.40 -5.80 1.65
CA LEU A 48 3.23 -4.71 0.68
C LEU A 48 4.34 -4.63 -0.38
N PRO A 49 5.64 -4.81 -0.07
CA PRO A 49 6.68 -4.76 -1.10
C PRO A 49 6.50 -5.79 -2.21
N ALA A 50 6.08 -7.01 -1.86
CA ALA A 50 5.88 -8.09 -2.83
C ALA A 50 4.65 -7.81 -3.71
N ILE A 51 3.53 -7.41 -3.10
CA ILE A 51 2.29 -7.04 -3.79
C ILE A 51 2.55 -5.87 -4.75
N CYS A 52 3.22 -4.83 -4.27
CA CYS A 52 3.52 -3.65 -5.07
C CYS A 52 4.48 -3.95 -6.21
N GLY A 53 5.54 -4.72 -5.94
CA GLY A 53 6.45 -5.18 -6.98
C GLY A 53 5.72 -5.98 -8.07
N GLU A 54 4.76 -6.83 -7.70
CA GLU A 54 3.94 -7.57 -8.66
C GLU A 54 3.09 -6.63 -9.52
N ILE A 55 2.31 -5.72 -8.92
CA ILE A 55 1.46 -4.76 -9.65
C ILE A 55 2.32 -3.94 -10.62
N PHE A 56 3.43 -3.40 -10.15
CA PHE A 56 4.28 -2.55 -10.96
C PHE A 56 4.96 -3.32 -12.09
N SER A 57 5.54 -4.49 -11.81
CA SER A 57 6.22 -5.29 -12.83
C SER A 57 5.25 -5.75 -13.92
N LYS A 58 3.98 -5.99 -13.58
CA LYS A 58 2.96 -6.48 -14.49
C LYS A 58 2.11 -5.40 -15.16
N ARG A 59 2.23 -4.11 -14.78
CA ARG A 59 1.36 -3.01 -15.26
C ARG A 59 1.24 -2.85 -16.78
N HIS A 60 2.20 -3.36 -17.55
CA HIS A 60 2.22 -3.26 -19.02
C HIS A 60 1.97 -4.60 -19.74
N VAL A 61 1.84 -5.70 -18.99
CA VAL A 61 1.68 -7.07 -19.54
C VAL A 61 0.41 -7.75 -19.05
N ASP A 62 -0.06 -7.38 -17.86
CA ASP A 62 -1.29 -7.86 -17.25
C ASP A 62 -2.22 -6.66 -17.05
N GLY A 63 -2.96 -6.32 -18.10
CA GLY A 63 -3.91 -5.21 -18.06
C GLY A 63 -5.00 -5.41 -17.01
N GLN A 64 -5.42 -6.65 -16.76
CA GLN A 64 -6.47 -6.97 -15.81
C GLN A 64 -6.03 -6.71 -14.37
N LEU A 65 -4.81 -7.07 -14.00
CA LEU A 65 -4.26 -6.76 -12.68
C LEU A 65 -4.18 -5.24 -12.47
N TYR A 66 -3.69 -4.50 -13.48
CA TYR A 66 -3.60 -3.05 -13.37
C TYR A 66 -4.98 -2.37 -13.33
N GLU A 67 -5.95 -2.85 -14.12
CA GLU A 67 -7.34 -2.40 -14.04
C GLU A 67 -7.94 -2.65 -12.66
N SER A 68 -7.67 -3.81 -12.06
CA SER A 68 -8.10 -4.14 -10.69
C SER A 68 -7.51 -3.18 -9.67
N TYR A 69 -6.23 -2.80 -9.83
CA TYR A 69 -5.60 -1.78 -8.98
C TYR A 69 -6.29 -0.41 -9.14
N MET A 70 -6.53 0.03 -10.37
CA MET A 70 -7.23 1.30 -10.63
C MET A 70 -8.68 1.28 -10.13
N ASP A 71 -9.35 0.12 -10.14
CA ASP A 71 -10.71 -0.06 -9.64
C ASP A 71 -10.78 0.00 -8.11
N GLU A 72 -9.81 -0.63 -7.43
CA GLU A 72 -9.64 -0.49 -5.98
C GLU A 72 -9.43 0.98 -5.60
N SER A 73 -8.52 1.70 -6.26
CA SER A 73 -8.26 3.11 -5.95
C SER A 73 -9.47 4.02 -6.17
N LYS A 74 -10.31 3.73 -7.18
CA LYS A 74 -11.58 4.45 -7.39
C LYS A 74 -12.59 4.18 -6.28
N THR A 75 -12.69 2.91 -5.87
CA THR A 75 -13.56 2.49 -4.76
C THR A 75 -13.15 3.18 -3.47
N PHE A 76 -11.85 3.21 -3.17
CA PHE A 76 -11.31 3.93 -2.03
C PHE A 76 -11.66 5.42 -2.05
N ALA A 77 -11.49 6.09 -3.20
CA ALA A 77 -11.85 7.49 -3.35
C ALA A 77 -13.37 7.75 -3.17
N GLN A 78 -14.23 6.80 -3.55
CA GLN A 78 -15.67 6.88 -3.33
C GLN A 78 -16.03 6.76 -1.85
N PHE A 79 -15.43 5.78 -1.15
CA PHE A 79 -15.54 5.62 0.30
C PHE A 79 -15.14 6.91 1.03
N HIS A 80 -13.97 7.47 0.74
CA HIS A 80 -13.50 8.71 1.38
C HIS A 80 -14.41 9.89 1.09
N ARG A 81 -14.84 10.06 -0.16
CA ARG A 81 -15.76 11.14 -0.53
C ARG A 81 -17.06 11.05 0.27
N LYS A 82 -17.64 9.86 0.39
CA LYS A 82 -18.88 9.68 1.15
C LYS A 82 -18.69 9.99 2.63
N LEU A 83 -17.55 9.62 3.21
CA LEU A 83 -17.20 9.92 4.59
C LEU A 83 -17.06 11.44 4.80
N ASP A 84 -16.34 12.11 3.90
CA ASP A 84 -16.19 13.56 3.90
C ASP A 84 -17.53 14.28 3.74
N ASP A 85 -18.36 13.87 2.77
CA ASP A 85 -19.69 14.44 2.55
C ASP A 85 -20.57 14.29 3.79
N TYR A 86 -20.51 13.13 4.45
CA TYR A 86 -21.22 12.90 5.70
C TYR A 86 -20.69 13.80 6.82
N GLU A 87 -19.39 13.85 7.07
CA GLU A 87 -18.80 14.68 8.14
C GLU A 87 -19.01 16.19 7.90
N LEU A 88 -19.13 16.59 6.64
CA LEU A 88 -19.39 17.97 6.23
C LEU A 88 -20.88 18.34 6.15
N ARG A 89 -21.81 17.38 6.34
CA ARG A 89 -23.27 17.57 6.12
C ARG A 89 -23.89 18.73 6.90
N ASN A 90 -23.35 19.05 8.08
CA ASN A 90 -23.84 20.13 8.95
C ASN A 90 -22.89 21.32 9.00
N LYS A 91 -21.87 21.37 8.14
CA LYS A 91 -20.87 22.44 8.17
C LYS A 91 -21.53 23.76 7.79
N SER A 92 -21.62 24.68 8.74
CA SER A 92 -22.04 26.05 8.45
C SER A 92 -20.89 26.82 7.78
N GLN A 93 -21.20 27.86 7.00
CA GLN A 93 -20.19 28.73 6.38
C GLN A 93 -19.24 29.39 7.40
N SER A 94 -19.62 29.44 8.68
CA SER A 94 -18.80 30.00 9.77
C SER A 94 -17.90 28.97 10.46
N GLN A 95 -18.03 27.67 10.15
CA GLN A 95 -17.25 26.62 10.79
C GLN A 95 -15.88 26.48 10.11
N THR A 96 -14.83 26.88 10.81
CA THR A 96 -13.43 26.79 10.37
C THR A 96 -12.80 25.42 10.65
N VAL A 97 -13.44 24.59 11.48
CA VAL A 97 -12.93 23.29 11.92
C VAL A 97 -13.69 22.17 11.23
N TYR A 98 -12.94 21.19 10.70
CA TYR A 98 -13.48 19.95 10.13
C TYR A 98 -14.07 19.08 11.24
N SER A 99 -15.33 18.66 11.10
CA SER A 99 -16.04 17.87 12.10
C SER A 99 -15.68 16.39 11.97
N PHE A 100 -14.52 16.01 12.53
CA PHE A 100 -14.05 14.63 12.55
C PHE A 100 -14.93 13.76 13.47
N GLU A 101 -15.71 12.83 12.91
CA GLU A 101 -16.59 11.93 13.69
C GLU A 101 -15.84 10.68 14.13
N LYS A 102 -15.07 10.83 15.21
CA LYS A 102 -14.22 9.77 15.75
C LYS A 102 -14.97 8.45 16.00
N GLU A 103 -16.18 8.51 16.57
CA GLU A 103 -16.97 7.32 16.88
C GLU A 103 -17.39 6.56 15.61
N LEU A 104 -17.81 7.30 14.57
CA LEU A 104 -18.16 6.71 13.28
C LEU A 104 -16.93 6.06 12.63
N ARG A 105 -15.81 6.77 12.56
CA ARG A 105 -14.57 6.24 11.97
C ARG A 105 -14.10 4.99 12.72
N ASN A 106 -14.11 5.02 14.05
CA ASN A 106 -13.76 3.86 14.87
C ASN A 106 -14.69 2.66 14.58
N ASP A 107 -15.99 2.88 14.40
CA ASP A 107 -16.94 1.82 14.05
C ASP A 107 -16.70 1.25 12.64
N ILE A 108 -16.43 2.12 11.66
CA ILE A 108 -16.17 1.71 10.27
C ILE A 108 -14.86 0.90 10.17
N TYR A 109 -13.75 1.47 10.66
CA TYR A 109 -12.43 0.85 10.57
C TYR A 109 -12.29 -0.34 11.53
N GLY A 110 -12.91 -0.28 12.71
CA GLY A 110 -12.87 -1.38 13.69
C GLY A 110 -13.62 -2.65 13.26
N LYS A 111 -14.48 -2.57 12.25
CA LYS A 111 -15.23 -3.71 11.70
C LYS A 111 -14.47 -4.52 10.66
N HIS A 112 -13.36 -4.00 10.12
CA HIS A 112 -12.68 -4.62 9.01
C HIS A 112 -11.17 -4.64 9.24
N ASP A 113 -10.62 -5.85 9.40
CA ASP A 113 -9.17 -6.04 9.50
C ASP A 113 -8.55 -6.13 8.10
N MET A 114 -7.72 -5.17 7.69
CA MET A 114 -7.08 -5.19 6.37
C MET A 114 -6.03 -6.31 6.25
N ILE A 115 -5.52 -6.86 7.35
CA ILE A 115 -4.52 -7.94 7.38
C ILE A 115 -5.08 -9.22 6.76
N ASP A 116 -6.37 -9.48 6.97
CA ASP A 116 -7.08 -10.63 6.40
C ASP A 116 -6.95 -10.69 4.86
N CYS A 117 -6.82 -9.54 4.19
CA CYS A 117 -6.72 -9.50 2.73
C CYS A 117 -5.44 -10.13 2.18
N VAL A 118 -4.39 -10.24 2.99
CA VAL A 118 -3.19 -10.99 2.62
C VAL A 118 -3.47 -12.50 2.67
N GLN A 119 -4.23 -12.96 3.67
CA GLN A 119 -4.55 -14.37 3.87
C GLN A 119 -5.59 -14.88 2.88
N TYR A 120 -6.68 -14.14 2.67
CA TYR A 120 -7.74 -14.48 1.71
C TYR A 120 -7.30 -14.36 0.25
N GLY A 121 -6.31 -13.50 -0.04
CA GLY A 121 -5.81 -13.30 -1.40
C GLY A 121 -4.88 -14.39 -1.91
N GLU A 122 -4.67 -15.47 -1.15
CA GLU A 122 -3.66 -16.52 -1.41
C GLU A 122 -2.24 -15.95 -1.61
N GLY A 123 -1.97 -14.77 -1.05
CA GLY A 123 -0.71 -14.04 -1.25
C GLY A 123 -0.51 -13.44 -2.64
N THR A 124 -1.54 -13.39 -3.49
CA THR A 124 -1.48 -12.78 -4.83
C THR A 124 -1.89 -11.31 -4.81
N ALA A 125 -1.32 -10.47 -5.68
CA ALA A 125 -1.74 -9.08 -5.81
C ALA A 125 -3.24 -8.94 -6.20
N THR A 126 -3.74 -9.77 -7.11
CA THR A 126 -5.16 -9.75 -7.51
C THR A 126 -6.09 -10.10 -6.35
N GLY A 127 -5.76 -11.14 -5.59
CA GLY A 127 -6.56 -11.54 -4.43
C GLY A 127 -6.58 -10.47 -3.35
N PHE A 128 -5.42 -9.87 -3.08
CA PHE A 128 -5.30 -8.74 -2.15
C PHE A 128 -6.16 -7.54 -2.58
N LEU A 129 -6.03 -7.10 -3.83
CA LEU A 129 -6.79 -5.96 -4.37
C LEU A 129 -8.30 -6.19 -4.30
N ASN A 130 -8.76 -7.40 -4.65
CA ASN A 130 -10.18 -7.74 -4.59
C ASN A 130 -10.71 -7.70 -3.15
N CYS A 131 -9.94 -8.17 -2.18
CA CYS A 131 -10.33 -8.12 -0.78
C CYS A 131 -10.37 -6.68 -0.25
N VAL A 132 -9.32 -5.88 -0.49
CA VAL A 132 -9.26 -4.47 -0.04
C VAL A 132 -10.43 -3.69 -0.64
N LYS A 133 -10.69 -3.87 -1.94
CA LYS A 133 -11.85 -3.29 -2.60
C LYS A 133 -13.16 -3.69 -1.94
N GLY A 134 -13.34 -4.98 -1.64
CA GLY A 134 -14.54 -5.48 -0.96
C GLY A 134 -14.75 -4.80 0.40
N LYS A 135 -13.70 -4.68 1.22
CA LYS A 135 -13.76 -3.99 2.50
C LYS A 135 -14.08 -2.51 2.36
N HIS A 136 -13.50 -1.80 1.38
CA HIS A 136 -13.86 -0.39 1.13
C HIS A 136 -15.34 -0.23 0.74
N ILE A 137 -15.90 -1.14 -0.06
CA ILE A 137 -17.33 -1.15 -0.38
C ILE A 137 -18.16 -1.37 0.90
N GLU A 138 -17.81 -2.35 1.71
CA GLU A 138 -18.52 -2.64 2.98
C GLU A 138 -18.46 -1.45 3.93
N MET A 139 -17.29 -0.83 4.10
CA MET A 139 -17.09 0.40 4.87
C MET A 139 -17.94 1.56 4.33
N GLU A 140 -18.01 1.74 3.01
CA GLU A 140 -18.85 2.76 2.41
C GLU A 140 -20.33 2.57 2.80
N HIS A 141 -20.83 1.34 2.82
CA HIS A 141 -22.22 1.05 3.20
C HIS A 141 -22.53 1.35 4.67
N LEU A 142 -21.53 1.39 5.55
CA LEU A 142 -21.70 1.77 6.95
C LEU A 142 -21.88 3.28 7.13
N ILE A 143 -21.47 4.10 6.14
CA ILE A 143 -21.63 5.55 6.21
C ILE A 143 -23.10 5.91 5.94
N PRO A 144 -23.78 6.63 6.87
CA PRO A 144 -25.17 7.02 6.66
C PRO A 144 -25.33 7.95 5.45
N ALA A 145 -26.49 7.87 4.79
CA ALA A 145 -26.82 8.78 3.70
C ALA A 145 -26.96 10.22 4.20
N VAL A 146 -26.42 11.17 3.45
CA VAL A 146 -26.66 12.60 3.68
C VAL A 146 -28.07 12.93 3.21
N ILE A 147 -28.99 13.11 4.17
CA ILE A 147 -30.33 13.61 3.89
C ILE A 147 -30.25 15.14 3.91
N ASN A 148 -30.17 15.75 2.73
CA ASN A 148 -30.33 17.20 2.61
C ASN A 148 -31.75 17.57 3.04
N LYS A 149 -31.87 18.31 4.15
CA LYS A 149 -33.11 18.94 4.58
C LYS A 149 -33.30 20.29 3.90
#